data_AF-A0A0B1TQ30-F1
#
_entry.id   AF-A0A0B1TQ30-F1
#
_cell.length_a   1.000
_cell.length_b   1.000
_cell.length_c   1.000
_cell.angle_alpha   90.00
_cell.angle_beta   90.00
_cell.angle_gamma   90.00
#
_symmetry.space_group_name_H-M   'P 1'
#
loop_
_entity.id
_entity.type
_entity.pdbx_description
1 polymer ?
#
loop_
_entity_poly.entity_id
_entity_poly.type
_entity_poly.pdbx_seq_one_letter_code
_entity_poly.pdbx_strand_id
1 'polypeptide(L)' 'MILSQADLRPFELPFVSAIVGGLFPGRAIVVSGMVLQSNDMKRFYIDLCCGLLVHGDHMDNKALHFNPRFDSGGGW' A
#
# COMPACT_ATOMS: atom_id res chain seq x y z
N MET A 1 0.26 -2.07 -10.87
CA MET A 1 1.63 -2.56 -10.60
C MET A 1 2.24 -2.95 -11.92
N ILE A 2 3.06 -2.09 -12.51
CA ILE A 2 4.03 -2.53 -13.52
C ILE A 2 5.36 -2.60 -12.77
N LEU A 3 5.58 -3.71 -12.08
CA LEU A 3 6.94 -4.21 -11.87
C LEU A 3 7.14 -5.23 -12.98
N SER A 4 8.09 -4.96 -13.87
CA SER A 4 8.55 -5.92 -14.87
C SER A 4 9.37 -7.01 -14.17
N GLN A 5 8.70 -7.91 -13.47
CA GLN A 5 9.19 -9.28 -13.31
C GLN A 5 7.97 -10.16 -13.06
N ALA A 6 7.74 -11.08 -14.01
CA ALA A 6 6.65 -12.02 -13.97
C ALA A 6 6.78 -12.91 -12.73
N ASP A 7 5.99 -12.63 -11.71
CA ASP A 7 5.60 -13.64 -10.72
C ASP A 7 4.07 -13.62 -10.66
N LEU A 8 3.45 -14.66 -11.22
CA LEU A 8 1.99 -14.81 -11.34
C LEU A 8 1.33 -15.14 -9.99
N ARG A 9 2.03 -14.93 -8.88
CA ARG A 9 1.50 -15.16 -7.53
C ARG A 9 0.79 -13.91 -7.07
N PRO A 10 -0.48 -14.01 -6.64
CA PRO A 10 -1.12 -12.89 -5.95
C PRO A 10 -0.28 -12.55 -4.72
N PHE A 11 0.08 -11.28 -4.57
CA PHE A 11 0.82 -10.82 -3.39
C PHE A 11 0.01 -11.15 -2.13
N GLU A 12 0.64 -11.83 -1.17
CA GLU A 12 0.04 -12.02 0.14
C GLU A 12 -0.07 -10.67 0.86
N LEU A 13 -1.23 -10.40 1.43
CA LEU A 13 -1.50 -9.21 2.21
C LEU A 13 -1.32 -9.49 3.71
N PRO A 14 -0.70 -8.58 4.48
CA PRO A 14 -0.16 -7.28 4.06
C PRO A 14 1.13 -7.42 3.24
N PHE A 15 1.21 -6.66 2.14
CA PHE A 15 2.40 -6.61 1.30
C PHE A 15 3.30 -5.45 1.76
N VAL A 16 4.55 -5.76 2.06
CA VAL A 16 5.57 -4.77 2.45
C VAL A 16 6.83 -5.02 1.62
N SER A 17 7.34 -3.96 1.00
CA SER A 17 8.58 -4.03 0.24
C SER A 17 9.27 -2.67 0.17
N ALA A 18 10.59 -2.69 0.02
CA ALA A 18 11.38 -1.48 -0.16
C ALA A 18 11.19 -0.92 -1.58
N ILE A 19 11.04 0.41 -1.67
CA ILE A 19 11.16 1.11 -2.95
C ILE A 19 12.65 1.26 -3.25
N VAL A 20 13.22 0.32 -4.00
CA VAL A 20 14.64 0.34 -4.37
C VAL A 20 15.01 1.67 -5.04
N GLY A 21 15.97 2.37 -4.46
CA GLY A 21 16.41 3.70 -4.90
C GLY A 21 15.53 4.88 -4.47
N GLY A 22 14.48 4.64 -3.67
CA GLY A 22 13.62 5.70 -3.12
C GLY A 22 12.73 6.43 -4.14
N LEU A 23 11.96 7.40 -3.66
CA LEU A 23 11.13 8.26 -4.52
C LEU A 23 11.91 9.51 -4.94
N PHE A 24 11.70 9.96 -6.17
CA PHE A 24 12.27 11.19 -6.73
C PHE A 24 11.29 11.81 -7.74
N PRO A 25 11.40 13.11 -8.06
CA PRO A 25 10.52 13.76 -9.02
C PRO A 25 10.44 13.02 -10.36
N GLY A 26 9.23 12.76 -10.84
CA GLY A 26 8.98 12.01 -12.07
C GLY A 26 8.88 10.49 -11.91
N ARG A 27 9.20 9.92 -10.73
CA ARG A 27 8.95 8.49 -10.45
C ARG A 27 7.49 8.25 -10.13
N ALA A 28 6.89 7.24 -10.77
CA ALA A 28 5.51 6.81 -10.51
C ALA A 28 5.45 5.44 -9.84
N ILE A 29 4.55 5.28 -8.86
CA ILE A 29 4.15 3.98 -8.31
C ILE A 29 2.72 3.72 -8.77
N VAL A 30 2.52 2.58 -9.42
CA VAL A 30 1.19 2.17 -9.90
C VAL A 30 0.75 0.95 -9.10
N VAL A 31 -0.36 1.02 -8.38
CA VAL A 31 -0.99 -0.13 -7.71
C VAL A 31 -2.26 -0.50 -8.49
N SER A 32 -2.46 -1.79 -8.75
CA SER A 32 -3.59 -2.29 -9.54
C SER A 32 -4.14 -3.53 -8.86
N GLY A 33 -5.46 -3.63 -8.76
CA GLY A 33 -6.13 -4.73 -8.08
C GLY A 33 -7.64 -4.50 -8.06
N MET A 34 -8.34 -5.34 -7.29
CA MET A 34 -9.79 -5.28 -7.11
C MET A 34 -10.12 -5.14 -5.63
N VAL A 35 -11.03 -4.24 -5.30
CA VAL A 35 -11.57 -4.13 -3.95
C VAL A 35 -12.63 -5.22 -3.78
N LEU A 36 -12.40 -6.13 -2.84
CA LEU A 36 -13.36 -7.19 -2.54
C LEU A 36 -14.56 -6.61 -1.79
N GLN A 37 -15.76 -6.92 -2.26
CA GLN A 37 -17.02 -6.57 -1.59
C GLN A 37 -17.32 -7.60 -0.50
N SER A 38 -16.55 -7.57 0.59
CA SER A 38 -16.89 -8.32 1.81
C SER A 38 -17.43 -7.38 2.87
N ASN A 39 -18.37 -7.86 3.69
CA ASN A 39 -18.94 -7.07 4.79
C ASN A 39 -17.88 -6.66 5.83
N ASP A 40 -16.77 -7.39 5.88
CA ASP A 40 -15.70 -7.22 6.87
C ASP A 40 -14.53 -6.36 6.33
N MET A 41 -14.37 -6.23 5.00
CA MET A 41 -13.30 -5.48 4.36
C MET A 41 -13.82 -4.20 3.71
N LYS A 42 -14.12 -3.19 4.53
CA LYS A 42 -14.60 -1.88 4.06
C LYS A 42 -13.48 -0.92 3.69
N ARG A 43 -12.22 -1.29 3.89
CA ARG A 43 -11.08 -0.37 3.80
C ARG A 43 -9.83 -1.11 3.31
N PHE A 44 -8.98 -0.38 2.60
CA PHE A 44 -7.58 -0.75 2.41
C PHE A 44 -6.73 0.51 2.58
N TYR A 45 -5.43 0.34 2.76
CA TYR A 45 -4.51 1.46 2.78
C TYR A 45 -3.21 1.15 2.06
N ILE A 46 -2.59 2.20 1.55
CA ILE A 46 -1.25 2.19 0.97
C ILE A 46 -0.46 3.24 1.72
N ASP A 47 0.62 2.81 2.36
CA ASP A 47 1.52 3.68 3.10
C ASP A 47 2.86 3.79 2.35
N LEU A 48 3.31 5.03 2.13
CA LEU A 48 4.69 5.31 1.74
C LEU A 48 5.45 5.75 2.99
N CYS A 49 6.26 4.85 3.51
CA CYS A 49 7.02 5.05 4.74
C CYS A 49 8.46 5.48 4.43
N CYS A 50 8.98 6.39 5.26
CA CYS A 50 10.37 6.80 5.29
C CYS A 50 11.01 6.26 6.57
N GLY A 51 11.96 5.34 6.45
CA GLY A 51 12.65 4.72 7.58
C GLY A 51 13.26 3.37 7.20
N LEU A 52 14.20 2.89 8.03
CA LEU A 52 14.69 1.51 7.93
C LEU A 52 13.71 0.58 8.64
N LEU A 53 13.42 -0.57 8.03
CA LEU A 53 12.82 -1.72 8.72
C LEU A 53 13.83 -2.25 9.74
N VAL A 54 13.96 -1.61 10.91
CA VAL A 54 14.80 -2.11 11.99
C VAL A 54 13.93 -2.92 12.94
N HIS A 55 14.17 -4.23 12.99
CA HIS A 55 13.61 -5.15 14.00
C HIS A 55 12.08 -5.18 14.17
N GLY A 56 11.31 -4.98 13.10
CA GLY A 56 9.85 -5.13 13.17
C GLY A 56 9.13 -4.05 14.00
N ASP A 57 9.87 -3.13 14.62
CA ASP A 57 9.34 -1.93 15.25
C ASP A 57 9.28 -0.82 14.20
N HIS A 58 8.05 -0.59 13.72
CA HIS A 58 7.71 0.42 12.71
C HIS A 58 7.98 1.84 13.21
N MET A 59 9.20 2.33 13.07
CA MET A 59 9.53 3.77 13.14
C MET A 59 9.22 4.46 11.80
N ASP A 60 8.01 4.20 11.29
CA ASP A 60 7.61 4.58 9.94
C ASP A 60 7.06 6.01 9.94
N ASN A 61 7.89 6.97 9.59
CA ASN A 61 7.37 8.28 9.20
C ASN A 61 6.59 8.11 7.90
N LYS A 62 5.25 8.19 7.97
CA LYS A 62 4.38 8.06 6.79
C LYS A 62 4.43 9.36 5.99
N ALA A 63 5.15 9.34 4.88
CA ALA A 63 5.17 10.46 3.94
C ALA A 63 3.83 10.58 3.19
N LEU A 64 3.18 9.44 2.93
CA LEU A 64 1.84 9.39 2.36
C LEU A 64 1.05 8.26 3.01
N HIS A 65 -0.15 8.57 3.47
CA HIS A 65 -1.15 7.61 3.90
C HIS A 65 -2.36 7.73 2.98
N PHE A 66 -2.57 6.74 2.11
CA PHE A 66 -3.74 6.67 1.23
C PHE A 66 -4.69 5.60 1.76
N ASN A 67 -5.83 6.00 2.31
CA ASN A 67 -6.79 5.09 2.95
C ASN A 67 -8.22 5.28 2.44
N PRO A 68 -8.56 4.71 1.28
CA PRO A 68 -9.94 4.63 0.82
C PRO A 68 -10.81 3.87 1.81
N ARG A 69 -12.00 4.43 2.08
CA ARG A 69 -13.01 3.85 2.96
C ARG A 69 -14.32 3.71 2.20
N PHE A 70 -14.91 2.53 2.27
CA PHE A 70 -16.17 2.15 1.63
C PHE A 70 -17.25 1.92 2.70
N ASP A 71 -17.19 2.67 3.79
CA ASP A 71 -18.14 2.53 4.90
C ASP A 71 -19.56 2.88 4.43
N SER A 72 -20.51 1.95 4.57
CA SER A 72 -21.92 2.19 4.27
C SER A 72 -22.54 3.04 5.37
N GLY A 73 -22.55 4.35 5.19
CA GLY A 73 -23.11 5.31 6.13
C GLY A 73 -22.35 6.63 6.07
N GLY A 74 -22.81 7.52 5.20
CA GLY A 74 -22.33 8.90 5.16
C GLY A 74 -22.80 9.64 6.40
N GLY A 75 -22.02 9.57 7.46
CA GLY A 75 -22.09 10.52 8.58
C GLY A 75 -21.04 11.59 8.35
N TRP A 76 -21.47 12.73 7.82
CA TRP A 76 -20.95 14.02 8.26
C TRP A 76 -21.81 14.45 9.45
#